data_AF-A0A2M7QK03-F1
#
_entry.id   AF-A0A2M7QK03-F1
#
_cell.length_a   1.000
_cell.length_b   1.000
_cell.length_c   1.000
_cell.angle_alpha   90.00
_cell.angle_beta   90.00
_cell.angle_gamma   90.00
#
_symmetry.space_group_name_H-M   'P 1'
#
loop_
_entity.id
_entity.type
_entity.pdbx_description
1 polymer ?
#
loop_
_entity_poly.entity_id
_entity_poly.type
_entity_poly.pdbx_seq_one_letter_code
_entity_poly.pdbx_strand_id
1 'polypeptide(L)'
;MKKILASTVALLMAAPSFASTDYVSAIEKLVAGGLKAEIAAPVVLAAIREQNAQHAALDQAAVDAMDLQWRAEIKAGDGPMIQETMANAISAYLKDVQAKHGGLVTEIFVMDHLGLNVGQSERTSDYWQGDEAKFQKSYGAGPSALFVDDVEFDESTQTMQSQASFTLVDPATGAAIGAVTVGFNVDLLVQ
;
A
#
# COMPACT_ATOMS: atom_id res chain seq x y z
N MET A 1 -59.36 15.11 -15.65
CA MET A 1 -59.40 14.11 -14.55
C MET A 1 -58.07 14.17 -13.80
N LYS A 2 -58.18 14.21 -12.47
CA LYS A 2 -57.20 14.11 -11.36
C LYS A 2 -55.68 14.26 -11.60
N LYS A 3 -55.15 15.21 -10.82
CA LYS A 3 -53.77 15.46 -10.39
C LYS A 3 -53.15 14.23 -9.71
N ILE A 4 -51.85 13.99 -9.91
CA ILE A 4 -50.95 13.41 -8.90
C ILE A 4 -49.57 14.08 -9.07
N LEU A 5 -49.23 15.04 -8.21
CA LEU A 5 -47.85 15.44 -7.97
C LEU A 5 -47.27 14.43 -6.98
N ALA A 6 -46.27 13.66 -7.40
CA ALA A 6 -45.44 12.88 -6.50
C ALA A 6 -44.25 13.76 -6.10
N SER A 7 -44.24 14.27 -4.87
CA SER A 7 -43.08 14.94 -4.29
C SER A 7 -42.13 13.87 -3.74
N THR A 8 -41.03 13.64 -4.44
CA THR A 8 -39.93 12.81 -3.94
C THR A 8 -39.16 13.62 -2.90
N VAL A 9 -39.29 13.26 -1.62
CA VAL A 9 -38.39 13.73 -0.57
C VAL A 9 -37.08 12.95 -0.74
N ALA A 10 -36.08 13.58 -1.34
CA ALA A 10 -34.71 13.06 -1.34
C ALA A 10 -34.15 13.25 0.07
N LEU A 11 -34.04 12.14 0.82
CA LEU A 11 -33.34 12.12 2.10
C LEU A 11 -31.84 12.17 1.79
N LEU A 12 -31.21 13.36 1.90
CA LEU A 12 -29.76 13.48 1.88
C LEU A 12 -29.22 12.76 3.12
N MET A 13 -28.71 11.55 2.94
CA MET A 13 -27.82 10.92 3.91
C MET A 13 -26.52 11.72 3.88
N ALA A 14 -26.31 12.60 4.86
CA ALA A 14 -25.01 13.22 5.08
C ALA A 14 -24.04 12.11 5.45
N ALA A 15 -23.08 11.81 4.58
CA ALA A 15 -21.95 10.95 4.94
C ALA A 15 -21.23 11.61 6.12
N PRO A 16 -20.89 10.86 7.19
CA PRO A 16 -20.08 11.40 8.26
C PRO A 16 -18.75 11.87 7.67
N SER A 17 -18.56 13.18 7.66
CA SER A 17 -17.27 13.81 7.38
C SER A 17 -16.39 13.53 8.59
N PHE A 18 -15.72 12.38 8.63
CA PHE A 18 -14.56 12.24 9.51
C PHE A 18 -13.65 13.44 9.21
N ALA A 19 -13.28 14.21 10.22
CA ALA A 19 -12.48 15.40 10.03
C ALA A 19 -11.17 14.99 9.36
N SER A 20 -11.07 15.24 8.06
CA SER A 20 -10.03 14.65 7.20
C SER A 20 -8.62 15.05 7.59
N THR A 21 -8.48 16.13 8.36
CA THR A 21 -7.21 16.66 8.84
C THR A 21 -6.58 15.84 9.97
N ASP A 22 -7.40 15.17 10.80
CA ASP A 22 -6.90 14.59 12.05
C ASP A 22 -6.15 13.28 11.82
N TYR A 23 -6.67 12.39 10.98
CA TYR A 23 -6.03 11.11 10.66
C TYR A 23 -4.78 11.32 9.78
N VAL A 24 -4.83 12.23 8.80
CA VAL A 24 -3.68 12.51 7.91
C VAL A 24 -2.49 12.98 8.74
N SER A 25 -2.70 13.96 9.63
CA SER A 25 -1.60 14.45 10.48
C SER A 25 -1.08 13.39 11.44
N ALA A 26 -1.93 12.49 11.95
CA ALA A 26 -1.51 11.38 12.79
C ALA A 26 -0.63 10.38 12.02
N ILE A 27 -1.04 10.00 10.81
CA ILE A 27 -0.27 9.14 9.92
C ILE A 27 1.08 9.78 9.57
N GLU A 28 1.09 11.04 9.16
CA GLU A 28 2.33 11.76 8.84
C GLU A 28 3.32 11.76 10.01
N LYS A 29 2.82 11.98 11.24
CA LYS A 29 3.63 11.92 12.46
C LYS A 29 4.17 10.52 12.74
N LEU A 30 3.39 9.46 12.51
CA LEU A 30 3.85 8.09 12.69
C LEU A 30 4.95 7.74 11.67
N VAL A 31 4.73 8.08 10.40
CA VAL A 31 5.71 7.88 9.33
C VAL A 31 7.01 8.61 9.66
N ALA A 32 6.93 9.90 10.02
CA ALA A 32 8.08 10.71 10.38
C ALA A 32 8.72 10.31 11.73
N GLY A 33 7.92 9.76 12.65
CA GLY A 33 8.30 9.43 14.02
C GLY A 33 9.11 8.15 14.19
N GLY A 34 9.37 7.41 13.10
CA GLY A 34 10.26 6.26 13.12
C GLY A 34 9.87 5.16 12.15
N LEU A 35 8.59 5.08 11.76
CA LEU A 35 8.12 4.01 10.89
C LEU A 35 8.82 4.02 9.52
N LYS A 36 9.09 5.20 8.95
CA LYS A 36 9.88 5.31 7.71
C LYS A 36 11.27 4.69 7.86
N ALA A 37 11.94 4.93 8.99
CA ALA A 37 13.27 4.39 9.25
C ALA A 37 13.24 2.88 9.53
N GLU A 38 12.21 2.40 10.24
CA GLU A 38 12.00 0.97 10.48
C GLU A 38 11.75 0.20 9.18
N ILE A 39 10.95 0.75 8.27
CA ILE A 39 10.68 0.13 6.97
C ILE A 39 11.89 0.23 6.04
N ALA A 40 12.64 1.33 6.04
CA ALA A 40 13.86 1.50 5.25
C ALA A 40 15.06 0.71 5.81
N ALA A 41 14.82 -0.42 6.46
CA ALA A 41 15.86 -1.27 7.02
C ALA A 41 16.77 -1.88 5.94
N PRO A 42 18.01 -2.28 6.28
CA PRO A 42 18.97 -2.83 5.32
C PRO A 42 18.43 -4.02 4.51
N VAL A 43 17.62 -4.90 5.11
CA VAL A 43 17.01 -6.05 4.42
C VAL A 43 16.06 -5.61 3.30
N VAL A 44 15.28 -4.55 3.53
CA VAL A 44 14.34 -4.00 2.55
C VAL A 44 15.11 -3.33 1.41
N LEU A 45 16.07 -2.47 1.74
CA LEU A 45 16.88 -1.77 0.74
C LEU A 45 17.73 -2.73 -0.10
N ALA A 46 18.19 -3.85 0.46
CA ALA A 46 18.91 -4.87 -0.30
C ALA A 46 17.98 -5.59 -1.29
N ALA A 47 16.81 -6.03 -0.84
CA ALA A 47 15.85 -6.75 -1.68
C ALA A 47 15.35 -5.90 -2.87
N ILE A 48 15.04 -4.61 -2.64
CA ILE A 48 14.62 -3.71 -3.72
C ILE A 48 15.74 -3.53 -4.76
N ARG A 49 16.99 -3.37 -4.32
CA ARG A 49 18.12 -3.23 -5.25
C ARG A 49 18.31 -4.47 -6.10
N GLU A 50 18.21 -5.65 -5.47
CA GLU A 50 18.31 -6.92 -6.16
C GLU A 50 17.20 -7.09 -7.20
N GLN A 51 15.94 -6.87 -6.80
CA GLN A 51 14.80 -6.98 -7.70
C GLN A 51 14.87 -5.94 -8.84
N ASN A 52 15.25 -4.69 -8.54
CA ASN A 52 15.46 -3.67 -9.58
C ASN A 52 16.51 -4.10 -10.61
N ALA A 53 17.60 -4.74 -10.19
CA ALA A 53 18.61 -5.23 -11.10
C ALA A 53 18.08 -6.37 -11.98
N GLN A 54 17.28 -7.28 -11.42
CA GLN A 54 16.65 -8.38 -12.15
C GLN A 54 15.58 -7.86 -13.14
N HIS A 55 14.86 -6.80 -12.75
CA HIS A 55 13.75 -6.25 -13.51
C HIS A 55 14.13 -5.15 -14.50
N ALA A 56 15.43 -4.80 -14.59
CA ALA A 56 15.91 -3.67 -15.40
C ALA A 56 15.59 -3.78 -16.91
N ALA A 57 15.34 -4.99 -17.41
CA ALA A 57 15.06 -5.27 -18.81
C ALA A 57 13.61 -5.71 -19.07
N LEU A 58 12.75 -5.70 -18.05
CA LEU A 58 11.35 -6.06 -18.23
C LEU A 58 10.61 -4.96 -18.99
N ASP A 59 9.78 -5.40 -19.95
CA ASP A 59 8.82 -4.54 -20.61
C ASP A 59 7.45 -4.65 -19.93
N GLN A 60 6.51 -3.80 -20.36
CA GLN A 60 5.16 -3.79 -19.80
C GLN A 60 4.45 -5.13 -19.99
N ALA A 61 4.68 -5.84 -21.10
CA ALA A 61 4.03 -7.13 -21.33
C ALA A 61 4.48 -8.18 -20.30
N ALA A 62 5.75 -8.15 -19.88
CA ALA A 62 6.25 -9.01 -18.81
C ALA A 62 5.68 -8.61 -17.43
N VAL A 63 5.57 -7.31 -17.14
CA VAL A 63 4.91 -6.77 -15.94
C VAL A 63 3.47 -7.27 -15.84
N ASP A 64 2.69 -7.09 -16.91
CA ASP A 64 1.29 -7.51 -16.99
C ASP A 64 1.15 -9.03 -16.84
N ALA A 65 2.10 -9.81 -17.39
CA ALA A 65 2.09 -11.27 -17.27
C ALA A 65 2.28 -11.74 -15.83
N MET A 66 3.18 -11.09 -15.07
CA MET A 66 3.39 -11.39 -13.65
C MET A 66 2.16 -11.01 -12.81
N ASP A 67 1.52 -9.87 -13.11
CA ASP A 67 0.28 -9.48 -12.44
C ASP A 67 -0.86 -10.48 -12.68
N LEU A 68 -1.04 -10.89 -13.94
CA LEU A 68 -2.05 -11.89 -14.31
C LEU A 68 -1.78 -13.24 -13.64
N GLN A 69 -0.52 -13.64 -13.50
CA GLN A 69 -0.16 -14.85 -12.76
C GLN A 69 -0.56 -14.74 -11.29
N TRP A 70 -0.15 -13.67 -10.60
CA TRP A 70 -0.51 -13.45 -9.20
C TRP A 70 -2.02 -13.50 -8.96
N ARG A 71 -2.78 -12.76 -9.77
CA ARG A 71 -4.24 -12.73 -9.67
C ARG A 71 -4.89 -14.10 -9.91
N ALA A 72 -4.32 -14.90 -10.81
CA ALA A 72 -4.77 -16.27 -11.02
C ALA A 72 -4.51 -17.15 -9.77
N GLU A 73 -3.36 -16.98 -9.12
CA GLU A 73 -3.03 -17.66 -7.87
C GLU A 73 -3.92 -17.20 -6.70
N ILE A 74 -4.21 -15.90 -6.57
CA ILE A 74 -5.18 -15.36 -5.59
C ILE A 74 -6.54 -16.02 -5.78
N LYS A 75 -7.03 -16.10 -7.02
CA LYS A 75 -8.31 -16.74 -7.34
C LYS A 75 -8.31 -18.25 -7.03
N ALA A 76 -7.16 -18.92 -7.17
CA ALA A 76 -6.98 -20.32 -6.81
C ALA A 76 -6.83 -20.52 -5.28
N GLY A 77 -6.60 -19.44 -4.53
CA GLY A 77 -6.41 -19.41 -3.07
C GLY A 77 -4.94 -19.44 -2.65
N ASP A 78 -4.06 -19.91 -3.51
CA ASP A 78 -2.60 -19.95 -3.32
C ASP A 78 -1.88 -20.29 -4.65
N GLY A 79 -0.57 -20.13 -4.67
CA GLY A 79 0.27 -20.57 -5.79
C GLY A 79 1.76 -20.29 -5.59
N PRO A 80 2.63 -20.76 -6.50
CA PRO A 80 4.08 -20.67 -6.34
C PRO A 80 4.60 -19.23 -6.18
N MET A 81 4.08 -18.28 -6.96
CA MET A 81 4.51 -16.89 -6.89
C MET A 81 4.11 -16.25 -5.56
N ILE A 82 2.86 -16.46 -5.12
CA ILE A 82 2.39 -16.02 -3.81
C ILE A 82 3.25 -16.64 -2.70
N GLN A 83 3.49 -17.96 -2.74
CA GLN A 83 4.28 -18.66 -1.74
C GLN A 83 5.70 -18.11 -1.66
N GLU A 84 6.35 -17.92 -2.81
CA GLU A 84 7.70 -17.38 -2.89
C GLU A 84 7.78 -15.95 -2.35
N THR A 85 6.90 -15.05 -2.80
CA THR A 85 6.86 -13.67 -2.32
C THR A 85 6.57 -13.63 -0.82
N MET A 86 5.57 -14.37 -0.32
CA MET A 86 5.17 -14.32 1.09
C MET A 86 6.15 -15.03 2.04
N ALA A 87 7.01 -15.92 1.53
CA ALA A 87 8.03 -16.63 2.29
C ALA A 87 9.42 -15.96 2.26
N ASN A 88 9.62 -14.94 1.43
CA ASN A 88 10.92 -14.29 1.32
C ASN A 88 11.28 -13.47 2.59
N ALA A 89 12.56 -13.10 2.70
CA ALA A 89 13.09 -12.44 3.90
C ALA A 89 12.47 -11.07 4.17
N ILE A 90 12.13 -10.31 3.11
CA ILE A 90 11.48 -9.01 3.26
C ILE A 90 10.03 -9.16 3.75
N SER A 91 9.24 -10.08 3.20
CA SER A 91 7.89 -10.35 3.67
C SER A 91 7.87 -10.82 5.12
N ALA A 92 8.82 -11.66 5.54
CA ALA A 92 8.99 -12.03 6.95
C ALA A 92 9.28 -10.80 7.83
N TYR A 93 10.19 -9.93 7.40
CA TYR A 93 10.50 -8.69 8.11
C TYR A 93 9.29 -7.74 8.21
N LEU A 94 8.53 -7.57 7.13
CA LEU A 94 7.36 -6.70 7.10
C LEU A 94 6.23 -7.22 8.01
N LYS A 95 6.06 -8.55 8.10
CA LYS A 95 5.14 -9.18 9.08
C LYS A 95 5.57 -8.87 10.52
N ASP A 96 6.86 -8.93 10.82
CA ASP A 96 7.39 -8.57 12.14
C ASP A 96 7.16 -7.09 12.45
N VAL A 97 7.34 -6.19 11.47
CA VAL A 97 7.01 -4.77 11.63
C VAL A 97 5.52 -4.60 11.91
N GLN A 98 4.63 -5.14 11.07
CA GLN A 98 3.17 -5.08 11.28
C GLN A 98 2.78 -5.56 12.69
N ALA A 99 3.30 -6.73 13.12
CA ALA A 99 2.98 -7.32 14.41
C ALA A 99 3.39 -6.44 15.61
N LYS A 100 4.53 -5.73 15.53
CA LYS A 100 4.99 -4.81 16.59
C LYS A 100 4.04 -3.63 16.81
N HIS A 101 3.31 -3.22 15.78
CA HIS A 101 2.37 -2.09 15.84
C HIS A 101 0.98 -2.49 16.37
N GLY A 102 0.81 -3.72 16.87
CA GLY A 102 -0.34 -4.09 17.71
C GLY A 102 -1.70 -3.92 17.04
N GLY A 103 -1.77 -4.06 15.70
CA GLY A 103 -2.99 -3.88 14.91
C GLY A 103 -3.23 -2.47 14.38
N LEU A 104 -2.42 -1.48 14.75
CA LEU A 104 -2.45 -0.13 14.16
C LEU A 104 -2.05 -0.19 12.68
N VAL A 105 -0.97 -0.91 12.38
CA VAL A 105 -0.56 -1.21 11.01
C VAL A 105 -1.28 -2.49 10.57
N THR A 106 -2.05 -2.40 9.49
CA THR A 106 -2.88 -3.50 8.97
C THR A 106 -2.17 -4.28 7.88
N GLU A 107 -1.35 -3.60 7.09
CA GLU A 107 -0.57 -4.17 6.00
C GLU A 107 0.65 -3.30 5.68
N ILE A 108 1.67 -3.91 5.08
CA ILE A 108 2.84 -3.25 4.54
C ILE A 108 3.26 -4.01 3.28
N PHE A 109 3.44 -3.31 2.17
CA PHE A 109 4.02 -3.90 0.98
C PHE A 109 4.98 -2.93 0.30
N VAL A 110 6.06 -3.49 -0.21
CA VAL A 110 7.17 -2.77 -0.83
C VAL A 110 7.15 -3.07 -2.32
N MET A 111 7.27 -2.02 -3.13
CA MET A 111 7.26 -2.05 -4.58
C MET A 111 8.62 -1.63 -5.14
N ASP A 112 9.01 -2.24 -6.25
CA ASP A 112 10.22 -1.91 -6.99
C ASP A 112 10.04 -0.70 -7.94
N HIS A 113 11.05 -0.41 -8.77
CA HIS A 113 11.01 0.74 -9.71
C HIS A 113 9.92 0.66 -10.80
N LEU A 114 9.33 -0.51 -11.03
CA LEU A 114 8.22 -0.73 -11.97
C LEU A 114 6.86 -0.77 -11.26
N GLY A 115 6.86 -0.77 -9.92
CA GLY A 115 5.65 -0.95 -9.12
C GLY A 115 5.32 -2.42 -8.81
N LEU A 116 6.21 -3.37 -9.09
CA LEU A 116 5.99 -4.78 -8.76
C LEU A 116 6.34 -5.04 -7.29
N ASN A 117 5.51 -5.83 -6.59
CA ASN A 117 5.73 -6.12 -5.19
C ASN A 117 7.00 -6.94 -4.96
N VAL A 118 7.91 -6.43 -4.13
CA VAL A 118 9.16 -7.07 -3.67
C VAL A 118 8.89 -7.95 -2.44
N GLY A 119 8.00 -7.50 -1.56
CA GLY A 119 7.65 -8.16 -0.32
C GLY A 119 6.42 -7.55 0.30
N GLN A 120 5.65 -8.38 1.02
CA GLN A 120 4.36 -8.01 1.56
C GLN A 120 4.14 -8.67 2.92
N SER A 121 3.50 -7.95 3.85
CA SER A 121 3.12 -8.51 5.14
C SER A 121 1.81 -9.28 5.05
N GLU A 122 0.86 -8.77 4.26
CA GLU A 122 -0.39 -9.40 3.84
C GLU A 122 -0.43 -9.50 2.31
N ARG A 123 -1.29 -10.37 1.76
CA ARG A 123 -1.40 -10.55 0.31
C ARG A 123 -2.21 -9.42 -0.32
N THR A 124 -1.66 -8.73 -1.31
CA THR A 124 -2.40 -7.80 -2.19
C THR A 124 -3.27 -8.56 -3.20
N SER A 125 -4.28 -7.89 -3.74
CA SER A 125 -5.14 -8.45 -4.80
C SER A 125 -4.42 -8.71 -6.13
N ASP A 126 -3.38 -7.93 -6.38
CA ASP A 126 -2.65 -7.76 -7.62
C ASP A 126 -1.17 -7.52 -7.28
N TYR A 127 -0.27 -7.93 -8.17
CA TYR A 127 1.17 -7.91 -7.92
C TYR A 127 1.82 -6.62 -8.40
N TRP A 128 1.26 -6.05 -9.47
CA TRP A 128 1.69 -4.78 -10.01
C TRP A 128 0.84 -3.65 -9.45
N GLN A 129 1.50 -2.66 -8.86
CA GLN A 129 0.89 -1.47 -8.26
C GLN A 129 1.32 -0.20 -9.02
N GLY A 130 1.99 -0.35 -10.16
CA GLY A 130 2.66 0.77 -10.83
C GLY A 130 1.69 1.77 -11.44
N ASP A 131 0.47 1.36 -11.77
CA ASP A 131 -0.61 2.24 -12.24
C ASP A 131 -1.42 2.88 -11.10
N GLU A 132 -1.26 2.39 -9.87
CA GLU A 132 -2.01 2.86 -8.70
C GLU A 132 -1.56 4.24 -8.22
N ALA A 133 -2.52 5.00 -7.67
CA ALA A 133 -2.26 6.34 -7.11
C ALA A 133 -1.17 6.31 -6.04
N LYS A 134 -1.15 5.23 -5.23
CA LYS A 134 -0.17 5.01 -4.16
C LYS A 134 1.27 4.99 -4.68
N PHE A 135 1.52 4.43 -5.87
CA PHE A 135 2.83 4.41 -6.50
C PHE A 135 3.12 5.73 -7.24
N GLN A 136 2.18 6.20 -8.05
CA GLN A 136 2.34 7.39 -8.88
C GLN A 136 2.55 8.66 -8.05
N LYS A 137 1.83 8.82 -6.93
CA LYS A 137 1.93 9.99 -6.04
C LYS A 137 3.02 9.86 -4.98
N SER A 138 3.67 8.69 -4.85
CA SER A 138 4.86 8.51 -4.02
C SER A 138 6.11 8.45 -4.90
N TYR A 139 6.50 7.27 -5.39
CA TYR A 139 7.68 7.06 -6.21
C TYR A 139 7.70 7.98 -7.44
N GLY A 140 6.58 8.08 -8.15
CA GLY A 140 6.45 8.97 -9.33
C GLY A 140 6.56 10.46 -9.01
N ALA A 141 6.32 10.86 -7.76
CA ALA A 141 6.44 12.24 -7.28
C ALA A 141 7.84 12.57 -6.70
N GLY A 142 8.72 11.57 -6.58
CA GLY A 142 10.13 11.74 -6.27
C GLY A 142 10.58 11.34 -4.85
N PRO A 143 11.87 11.52 -4.52
CA PRO A 143 12.52 10.93 -3.32
C PRO A 143 11.94 11.34 -1.96
N SER A 144 11.31 12.52 -1.88
CA SER A 144 10.76 13.07 -0.63
C SER A 144 9.24 12.90 -0.51
N ALA A 145 8.59 12.27 -1.49
CA ALA A 145 7.15 12.17 -1.53
C ALA A 145 6.60 11.26 -0.42
N LEU A 146 5.53 11.73 0.21
CA LEU A 146 4.63 11.00 1.08
C LEU A 146 3.22 11.31 0.59
N PHE A 147 2.46 10.27 0.32
CA PHE A 147 1.07 10.34 -0.08
C PHE A 147 0.24 9.61 0.97
N VAL A 148 -0.74 10.29 1.56
CA VAL A 148 -1.74 9.67 2.44
C VAL A 148 -3.05 9.65 1.68
N ASP A 149 -3.62 8.46 1.53
CA ASP A 149 -4.87 8.26 0.80
C ASP A 149 -6.09 8.52 1.69
N ASP A 150 -7.23 8.70 1.04
CA ASP A 150 -8.50 8.85 1.73
C ASP A 150 -8.84 7.60 2.56
N VAL A 151 -9.73 7.76 3.53
CA VAL A 151 -10.20 6.63 4.34
C VAL A 151 -11.20 5.81 3.54
N GLU A 152 -10.94 4.51 3.45
CA GLU A 152 -11.83 3.53 2.83
C GLU A 152 -12.19 2.42 3.80
N PHE A 153 -13.34 1.78 3.58
CA PHE A 153 -13.71 0.59 4.32
C PHE A 153 -13.01 -0.62 3.69
N ASP A 154 -12.14 -1.28 4.44
CA ASP A 154 -11.49 -2.51 4.00
C ASP A 154 -12.38 -3.71 4.36
N GLU A 155 -12.96 -4.35 3.34
CA GLU A 155 -13.81 -5.52 3.52
C GLU A 155 -13.06 -6.74 4.09
N SER A 156 -11.75 -6.86 3.86
CA SER A 156 -10.95 -7.99 4.31
C SER A 156 -10.73 -7.97 5.82
N THR A 157 -10.56 -6.78 6.40
CA THR A 157 -10.33 -6.58 7.83
C THR A 157 -11.57 -6.12 8.57
N GLN A 158 -12.63 -5.69 7.86
CA GLN A 158 -13.84 -5.07 8.40
C GLN A 158 -13.54 -3.81 9.22
N THR A 159 -12.55 -3.01 8.79
CA THR A 159 -12.12 -1.78 9.48
C THR A 159 -12.05 -0.60 8.52
N MET A 160 -12.19 0.62 9.05
CA MET A 160 -11.84 1.83 8.31
C MET A 160 -10.31 1.94 8.22
N GLN A 161 -9.79 1.99 7.01
CA GLN A 161 -8.36 2.08 6.75
C GLN A 161 -8.01 3.31 5.93
N SER A 162 -6.83 3.87 6.18
CA SER A 162 -6.16 4.81 5.27
C SER A 162 -4.76 4.29 5.01
N GLN A 163 -4.26 4.49 3.80
CA GLN A 163 -2.92 4.07 3.41
C GLN A 163 -1.98 5.26 3.33
N ALA A 164 -0.73 5.07 3.78
CA ALA A 164 0.36 5.99 3.51
C ALA A 164 1.39 5.34 2.61
N SER A 165 1.79 6.03 1.56
CA SER A 165 2.78 5.57 0.60
C SER A 165 3.91 6.56 0.45
N PHE A 166 5.15 6.09 0.51
CA PHE A 166 6.31 6.95 0.41
C PHE A 166 7.47 6.30 -0.33
N THR A 167 8.29 7.15 -0.91
CA THR A 167 9.46 6.73 -1.69
C THR A 167 10.54 6.17 -0.78
N LEU A 168 11.07 5.01 -1.16
CA LEU A 168 12.28 4.43 -0.61
C LEU A 168 13.48 4.89 -1.43
N VAL A 169 14.49 5.39 -0.73
CA VAL A 169 15.66 6.04 -1.30
C VAL A 169 16.90 5.27 -0.91
N ASP A 170 17.81 5.07 -1.86
CA ASP A 170 19.12 4.53 -1.58
C ASP A 170 19.94 5.55 -0.78
N PRO A 171 20.33 5.27 0.48
CA PRO A 171 21.06 6.22 1.31
C PRO A 171 22.45 6.56 0.75
N ALA A 172 23.03 5.72 -0.10
CA ALA A 172 24.36 5.96 -0.69
C ALA A 172 24.32 6.94 -1.87
N THR A 173 23.23 6.95 -2.63
CA THR A 173 23.13 7.71 -3.89
C THR A 173 22.07 8.81 -3.86
N GLY A 174 21.12 8.75 -2.92
CA GLY A 174 19.94 9.61 -2.91
C GLY A 174 18.92 9.26 -4.00
N ALA A 175 19.14 8.17 -4.75
CA ALA A 175 18.23 7.75 -5.81
C ALA A 175 16.97 7.10 -5.23
N ALA A 176 15.80 7.44 -5.78
CA ALA A 176 14.59 6.67 -5.55
C ALA A 176 14.78 5.26 -6.11
N ILE A 177 14.48 4.24 -5.32
CA ILE A 177 14.62 2.82 -5.71
C ILE A 177 13.31 2.05 -5.67
N GLY A 178 12.25 2.63 -5.11
CA GLY A 178 10.94 2.00 -5.05
C GLY A 178 10.01 2.79 -4.13
N ALA A 179 8.87 2.21 -3.81
CA ALA A 179 7.93 2.75 -2.84
C ALA A 179 7.55 1.69 -1.81
N VAL A 180 6.98 2.16 -0.72
CA VAL A 180 6.26 1.32 0.23
C VAL A 180 4.88 1.91 0.45
N THR A 181 3.90 1.04 0.65
CA THR A 181 2.58 1.38 1.16
C THR A 181 2.38 0.71 2.51
N VAL A 182 1.79 1.46 3.44
CA VAL A 182 1.40 1.01 4.78
C VAL A 182 -0.07 1.30 4.99
N GLY A 183 -0.85 0.29 5.33
CA GLY A 183 -2.25 0.45 5.77
C GLY A 183 -2.32 0.74 7.27
N PHE A 184 -3.23 1.63 7.66
CA PHE A 184 -3.47 1.99 9.06
C PHE A 184 -4.94 1.81 9.42
N ASN A 185 -5.19 1.17 10.56
CA ASN A 185 -6.51 1.14 11.17
C ASN A 185 -6.84 2.53 11.74
N VAL A 186 -7.79 3.22 11.13
CA VAL A 186 -8.17 4.59 11.51
C VAL A 186 -8.81 4.65 12.89
N ASP A 187 -9.52 3.60 13.31
CA ASP A 187 -10.15 3.54 14.63
C ASP A 187 -9.12 3.50 15.77
N LEU A 188 -7.88 3.08 15.48
CA LEU A 188 -6.76 3.07 16.43
C LEU A 188 -5.88 4.32 16.33
N LEU A 189 -6.01 5.13 15.27
CA LEU A 189 -5.22 6.35 15.04
C LEU A 189 -5.69 7.55 15.86
N VAL A 190 -6.98 7.64 16.15
CA VAL A 190 -7.64 8.83 16.71
C VAL A 190 -8.07 8.67 18.17
N GLN A 191 -7.45 7.74 18.91
CA GLN A 191 -7.70 7.52 20.34
C GLN A 191 -6.89 8.43 21.26
#